data_AF-A0A2P6RLQ3-F1
#
_entry.id   AF-A0A2P6RLQ3-F1
#
_cell.length_a   1.000
_cell.length_b   1.000
_cell.length_c   1.000
_cell.angle_alpha   90.00
_cell.angle_beta   90.00
_cell.angle_gamma   90.00
#
_symmetry.space_group_name_H-M   'P 1'
#
loop_
_entity.id
_entity.type
_entity.pdbx_description
1 polymer ?
#
loop_
_entity_poly.entity_id
_entity_poly.type
_entity_poly.pdbx_seq_one_letter_code
_entity_poly.pdbx_strand_id
1 'polypeptide(L)'
;MKEQPLYYFLLELASNFFQELYALGARVIGVASMPPIGCVPAQRTLDGGIERVCDETENQAAILFNSKLSTLIDSLNKRLP
;
A
#
# COMPACT_ATOMS: atom_id res chain seq x y z
N MET A 1 -7.96 -19.02 12.55
CA MET A 1 -7.18 -17.80 12.29
C MET A 1 -6.93 -17.77 10.80
N LYS A 2 -7.75 -17.04 10.03
CA LYS A 2 -7.51 -16.95 8.58
C LYS A 2 -6.28 -16.09 8.39
N GLU A 3 -5.25 -16.61 7.74
CA GLU A 3 -4.10 -15.83 7.27
C GLU A 3 -4.60 -14.81 6.25
N GLN A 4 -5.00 -13.64 6.74
CA GLN A 4 -5.27 -12.49 5.90
C GLN A 4 -3.88 -11.94 5.47
N PRO A 5 -3.54 -11.91 4.18
CA PRO A 5 -2.23 -11.43 3.76
C PRO A 5 -2.02 -9.99 4.21
N LEU A 6 -0.81 -9.67 4.68
CA LEU A 6 -0.40 -8.42 5.34
C LEU A 6 -0.91 -7.13 4.64
N TYR A 7 -0.99 -7.15 3.31
CA TYR A 7 -1.47 -5.99 2.53
C TYR A 7 -2.93 -5.62 2.81
N TYR A 8 -3.78 -6.56 3.26
CA TYR A 8 -5.19 -6.29 3.53
C TYR A 8 -5.35 -5.36 4.72
N PHE A 9 -4.53 -5.56 5.76
CA PHE A 9 -4.51 -4.69 6.93
C PHE A 9 -4.14 -3.25 6.56
N LEU A 10 -3.13 -3.07 5.70
CA LEU A 10 -2.74 -1.75 5.21
C LEU A 10 -3.84 -1.06 4.38
N LEU A 11 -4.59 -1.82 3.57
CA LEU A 11 -5.72 -1.28 2.81
C LEU A 11 -6.88 -0.84 3.72
N GLU A 12 -7.14 -1.60 4.79
CA GLU A 12 -8.16 -1.24 5.78
C GLU A 12 -7.78 0.04 6.51
N LEU A 13 -6.53 0.16 6.96
CA LEU A 13 -6.01 1.40 7.55
C LEU A 13 -6.12 2.59 6.60
N ALA A 14 -5.72 2.42 5.33
CA ALA A 14 -5.84 3.48 4.33
C ALA A 14 -7.31 3.90 4.11
N SER A 15 -8.22 2.94 4.00
CA SER A 15 -9.66 3.20 3.85
C SER A 15 -10.23 3.99 5.02
N ASN A 16 -9.87 3.62 6.25
CA ASN A 16 -10.33 4.32 7.45
C ASN A 16 -9.77 5.74 7.50
N PHE A 17 -8.47 5.89 7.26
CA PHE A 17 -7.80 7.20 7.26
C PHE A 17 -8.38 8.15 6.23
N PHE A 18 -8.66 7.70 4.99
CA PHE A 18 -9.27 8.56 3.97
C PHE A 18 -10.69 9.00 4.35
N GLN A 19 -11.49 8.11 4.94
CA GLN A 19 -12.82 8.45 5.42
C GLN A 19 -12.79 9.45 6.59
N GLU A 20 -11.83 9.31 7.50
CA GLU A 20 -11.61 10.25 8.60
C GLU A 20 -11.21 11.64 8.08
N LEU A 21 -10.23 11.72 7.17
CA LEU A 21 -9.86 12.98 6.53
C LEU A 21 -11.05 13.64 5.82
N TYR A 22 -11.85 12.86 5.11
CA TYR A 22 -13.05 13.35 4.46
C TYR A 22 -14.09 13.89 5.46
N ALA A 23 -14.28 13.18 6.59
CA ALA A 23 -15.16 13.61 7.68
C ALA A 23 -14.70 14.92 8.33
N LEU A 24 -13.38 15.17 8.36
CA LEU A 24 -12.77 16.42 8.79
C LEU A 24 -12.85 17.55 7.75
N GLY A 25 -13.40 17.29 6.57
CA GLY A 25 -13.64 18.30 5.52
C GLY A 25 -12.66 18.27 4.35
N ALA A 26 -11.72 17.32 4.30
CA ALA A 26 -10.87 17.15 3.13
C ALA A 26 -11.71 16.74 1.90
N ARG A 27 -11.44 17.34 0.75
CA ARG A 27 -12.11 17.03 -0.54
C ARG A 27 -11.14 16.62 -1.64
N VAL A 28 -9.89 17.03 -1.54
CA VAL A 28 -8.81 16.63 -2.43
C VAL A 28 -7.71 16.03 -1.57
N ILE A 29 -7.43 14.75 -1.79
CA ILE A 29 -6.41 13.99 -1.05
C ILE A 29 -5.41 13.46 -2.07
N GLY A 30 -4.16 13.92 -1.99
CA GLY A 30 -3.07 13.36 -2.78
C GLY A 30 -2.60 12.06 -2.14
N VAL A 31 -2.58 10.98 -2.93
CA VAL A 31 -2.12 9.65 -2.46
C VAL A 31 -0.90 9.23 -3.28
N ALA A 32 0.20 8.93 -2.60
CA ALA A 32 1.37 8.33 -3.21
C ALA A 32 1.25 6.79 -3.18
N SER A 33 1.65 6.14 -4.26
CA SER A 33 1.74 4.68 -4.31
C SER A 33 2.94 4.17 -3.52
N MET A 34 2.91 2.89 -3.16
CA MET A 34 4.05 2.19 -2.57
C MET A 34 5.19 2.11 -3.58
N PRO A 35 6.41 2.54 -3.23
CA PRO A 35 7.59 2.39 -4.08
C PRO A 35 8.01 0.90 -4.18
N PRO A 36 9.00 0.55 -5.02
CA PRO A 36 9.60 -0.79 -5.03
C PRO A 36 10.37 -1.05 -3.72
N ILE A 37 9.64 -1.50 -2.69
CA ILE A 37 10.17 -1.64 -1.33
C ILE A 37 11.30 -2.67 -1.23
N GLY A 38 11.31 -3.69 -2.09
CA GLY A 38 12.39 -4.69 -2.13
C GLY A 38 13.75 -4.09 -2.48
N CYS A 39 13.77 -2.90 -3.09
CA CYS A 39 15.00 -2.20 -3.45
C CYS A 39 15.53 -1.23 -2.38
N VAL A 40 14.85 -1.08 -1.24
CA VAL A 40 15.34 -0.19 -0.16
C VAL A 40 16.55 -0.81 0.56
N PRO A 41 17.43 0.01 1.17
CA PRO A 41 18.67 -0.50 1.78
C PRO A 41 18.47 -1.61 2.81
N ALA A 42 17.39 -1.55 3.60
CA ALA A 42 17.06 -2.58 4.59
C ALA A 42 16.76 -3.93 3.93
N GLN A 43 15.86 -3.95 2.94
CA GLN A 43 15.48 -5.16 2.21
C GLN A 43 16.65 -5.76 1.43
N ARG A 44 17.45 -4.92 0.77
CA ARG A 44 18.67 -5.37 0.09
C ARG A 44 19.71 -5.98 1.04
N THR A 45 19.71 -5.58 2.32
CA THR A 45 20.64 -6.12 3.33
C THR A 45 20.13 -7.41 3.93
N LEU A 46 18.81 -7.50 4.18
CA LEU A 46 18.19 -8.65 4.83
C LEU A 46 17.92 -9.80 3.84
N ASP A 47 17.36 -9.47 2.68
CA ASP A 47 16.77 -10.42 1.75
C ASP A 47 17.43 -10.41 0.36
N GLY A 48 18.33 -9.46 0.09
CA GLY A 48 19.04 -9.31 -1.18
C GLY A 48 20.24 -10.23 -1.41
N GLY A 49 20.57 -11.12 -0.46
CA GLY A 49 21.72 -12.01 -0.55
C GLY A 49 23.09 -11.29 -0.64
N ILE A 50 24.13 -12.02 -1.09
CA ILE A 50 25.51 -11.49 -1.16
C ILE A 50 25.61 -10.29 -2.10
N GLU A 51 24.95 -10.37 -3.26
CA GLU A 51 24.92 -9.31 -4.28
C GLU A 51 24.02 -8.13 -3.90
N ARG A 52 23.29 -8.24 -2.79
CA ARG A 52 22.33 -7.24 -2.31
C ARG A 52 21.36 -6.83 -3.42
N VAL A 53 20.79 -7.79 -4.13
CA VAL A 53 19.76 -7.52 -5.15
C VAL A 53 18.47 -7.03 -4.48
N CYS A 54 17.53 -6.54 -5.29
CA CYS A 54 16.20 -6.24 -4.75
C CYS A 54 15.48 -7.52 -4.36
N ASP A 55 14.69 -7.48 -3.29
CA ASP A 55 13.74 -8.55 -3.01
C ASP A 55 12.52 -8.40 -3.94
N GLU A 56 12.43 -9.28 -4.94
CA GLU A 56 11.33 -9.24 -5.90
C GLU A 56 9.99 -9.66 -5.30
N THR A 57 9.98 -10.44 -4.22
CA THR A 57 8.75 -10.81 -3.52
C THR A 57 8.10 -9.59 -2.91
N GLU A 58 8.89 -8.76 -2.23
CA GLU A 58 8.45 -7.50 -1.63
C GLU A 58 8.05 -6.46 -2.69
N ASN A 59 8.77 -6.40 -3.82
CA ASN A 59 8.34 -5.58 -4.95
C ASN A 59 7.00 -6.03 -5.53
N GLN A 60 6.77 -7.34 -5.68
CA GLN A 60 5.49 -7.88 -6.12
C GLN A 60 4.36 -7.57 -5.13
N ALA A 61 4.64 -7.63 -3.82
CA ALA A 61 3.70 -7.23 -2.80
C ALA A 61 3.31 -5.74 -2.92
N ALA A 62 4.27 -4.86 -3.17
CA ALA A 62 4.00 -3.43 -3.43
C ALA A 62 3.15 -3.20 -4.68
N ILE A 63 3.41 -3.92 -5.76
CA ILE A 63 2.59 -3.85 -6.99
C ILE A 63 1.14 -4.29 -6.70
N LEU A 64 0.96 -5.40 -5.99
CA LEU A 64 -0.36 -5.91 -5.64
C LEU A 64 -1.11 -4.94 -4.71
N PHE A 65 -0.42 -4.37 -3.72
CA PHE A 65 -0.98 -3.36 -2.84
C PHE A 65 -1.42 -2.12 -3.63
N ASN A 66 -0.60 -1.60 -4.53
CA ASN A 66 -0.92 -0.43 -5.36
C ASN A 66 -2.15 -0.66 -6.24
N SER A 67 -2.27 -1.83 -6.85
CA SER A 67 -3.44 -2.20 -7.66
C SER A 67 -4.74 -2.18 -6.82
N LYS A 68 -4.70 -2.74 -5.62
CA LYS A 68 -5.85 -2.75 -4.71
C LYS A 68 -6.14 -1.38 -4.10
N LEU A 69 -5.11 -0.60 -3.78
CA LEU A 69 -5.24 0.76 -3.29
C LEU A 69 -5.94 1.65 -4.33
N SER A 70 -5.56 1.53 -5.61
CA SER A 70 -6.25 2.25 -6.70
C SER A 70 -7.74 1.89 -6.74
N THR A 71 -8.07 0.59 -6.66
CA THR A 71 -9.47 0.12 -6.66
C THR A 71 -10.25 0.62 -5.44
N LEU A 72 -9.61 0.67 -4.27
CA LEU A 72 -10.19 1.22 -3.05
C LEU A 72 -10.49 2.72 -3.20
N ILE A 73 -9.55 3.49 -3.73
CA ILE A 73 -9.71 4.93 -3.98
C ILE A 73 -10.86 5.17 -4.96
N ASP A 74 -10.94 4.42 -6.07
CA ASP A 74 -12.04 4.51 -7.02
C ASP A 74 -13.40 4.20 -6.39
N SER A 75 -13.45 3.23 -5.46
CA SER A 75 -14.65 2.92 -4.69
C SER A 75 -15.03 4.06 -3.75
N LEU A 76 -14.06 4.65 -3.05
CA LEU A 76 -14.29 5.76 -2.12
C LEU A 76 -14.76 7.01 -2.85
N ASN A 77 -14.15 7.38 -3.98
CA ASN A 77 -14.56 8.52 -4.80
C ASN A 77 -16.00 8.39 -5.33
N LYS A 78 -16.52 7.16 -5.48
CA LYS A 78 -17.92 6.92 -5.85
C LYS A 78 -18.88 6.99 -4.66
N ARG A 79 -18.40 6.70 -3.45
CA ARG A 79 -19.23 6.63 -2.23
C ARG A 79 -19.25 7.93 -1.43
N LEU A 80 -18.16 8.69 -1.49
CA LEU A 80 -18.01 9.95 -0.78
C LEU A 80 -18.31 11.10 -1.76
N PRO A 81 -19.34 11.93 -1.49
CA PRO A 81 -19.81 12.95 -2.42
C PRO A 81 -18.88 14.17 -2.57
#